data_AF-A0A8S3BVF2-F1
#
_entry.id   AF-A0A8S3BVF2-F1
#
_cell.length_a   1.000
_cell.length_b   1.000
_cell.length_c   1.000
_cell.angle_alpha   90.00
_cell.angle_beta   90.00
_cell.angle_gamma   90.00
#
_symmetry.space_group_name_H-M   'P 1'
#
loop_
_entity.id
_entity.type
_entity.pdbx_description
1 polymer ?
#
loop_
_entity_poly.entity_id
_entity_poly.type
_entity_poly.pdbx_seq_one_letter_code
_entity_poly.pdbx_strand_id
1 'polypeptide(L)' 'TGRKKPQFDHKLWNIHDRVVTTVPRPNNSVEGWHNTFANRVAISHSAIVKLGEKIRREQSKFEMDT' A
#
# COMPACT_ATOMS: atom_id res chain seq x y z
N THR A 1 7.32 30.54 -5.04
CA THR A 1 8.10 29.58 -4.24
C THR A 1 8.29 28.30 -5.05
N GLY A 2 9.49 28.10 -5.62
CA GLY A 2 9.77 26.95 -6.49
C GLY A 2 10.23 25.72 -5.72
N ARG A 3 9.95 24.53 -6.25
CA ARG A 3 10.45 23.25 -5.71
C ARG A 3 11.98 23.28 -5.67
N LYS A 4 12.59 23.04 -4.50
CA LYS A 4 14.04 22.92 -4.37
C LYS A 4 14.55 21.81 -5.31
N LYS A 5 15.70 22.04 -5.94
CA LYS A 5 16.36 21.01 -6.74
C LYS A 5 16.64 19.78 -5.86
N PRO A 6 16.43 18.56 -6.36
CA PRO A 6 16.72 17.36 -5.60
C PRO A 6 18.22 17.21 -5.37
N GLN A 7 18.59 16.54 -4.28
CA GLN A 7 19.98 16.25 -3.94
C GLN A 7 20.63 15.26 -4.92
N PHE A 8 19.84 14.38 -5.52
CA PHE A 8 20.28 13.36 -6.46
C PHE A 8 19.55 13.51 -7.79
N ASP A 9 20.25 13.22 -8.89
CA ASP A 9 19.65 13.25 -10.23
C ASP A 9 18.45 12.30 -10.27
N HIS A 10 17.35 12.74 -10.90
CA HIS A 10 16.17 11.92 -11.11
C HIS A 10 16.50 10.64 -11.87
N LYS A 11 17.55 10.62 -12.69
CA LYS A 11 18.05 9.42 -13.39
C LYS A 11 18.37 8.25 -12.45
N LEU A 12 18.64 8.51 -11.18
CA LEU A 12 18.92 7.49 -10.18
C LEU A 12 17.64 6.89 -9.56
N TRP A 13 16.46 7.43 -9.89
CA TRP A 13 15.21 6.90 -9.35
C TRP A 13 14.88 5.59 -10.05
N ASN A 14 14.54 4.57 -9.27
CA ASN A 14 14.10 3.25 -9.75
C ASN A 14 12.90 3.30 -10.73
N ILE A 15 12.16 4.40 -10.77
CA ILE A 15 11.02 4.64 -11.66
C ILE A 15 11.28 5.67 -12.76
N HIS A 16 12.50 6.23 -12.86
CA HIS A 16 12.82 7.38 -13.73
C HIS A 16 12.35 7.18 -15.16
N ASP A 17 12.91 6.17 -15.83
CA ASP A 17 12.68 5.94 -17.27
C ASP A 17 11.21 5.65 -17.54
N ARG A 18 10.53 5.03 -16.58
CA ARG A 18 9.12 4.67 -16.72
C ARG A 18 8.19 5.87 -16.56
N VAL A 19 8.56 6.84 -15.72
CA VAL A 19 7.87 8.13 -15.61
C VAL A 19 8.07 8.94 -16.89
N VAL A 20 9.28 8.97 -17.44
CA VAL A 20 9.60 9.67 -18.69
C VAL A 20 8.87 9.04 -19.89
N THR A 21 8.75 7.72 -19.93
CA THR A 21 8.11 6.97 -21.03
C THR A 21 6.60 6.76 -20.82
N THR A 22 6.00 7.32 -19.77
CA THR A 22 4.57 7.20 -19.45
C THR A 22 4.07 5.75 -19.30
N VAL A 23 4.95 4.84 -18.89
CA VAL A 23 4.61 3.42 -18.71
C VAL A 23 4.00 3.19 -17.31
N PRO A 24 2.87 2.46 -17.18
CA PRO A 24 2.21 2.19 -15.89
C PRO A 24 3.18 1.56 -14.88
N ARG A 25 3.16 1.91 -13.59
CA ARG A 25 4.11 1.34 -12.61
C ARG A 25 3.79 -0.10 -12.24
N PRO A 26 4.79 -1.00 -12.12
CA PRO A 26 4.52 -2.38 -11.77
C PRO A 26 4.08 -2.48 -10.30
N ASN A 27 4.50 -1.51 -9.49
CA ASN A 27 4.08 -1.37 -8.10
C ASN A 27 2.68 -0.76 -7.97
N ASN A 28 2.04 -0.22 -9.02
CA ASN A 28 0.68 0.33 -8.90
C ASN A 28 -0.31 -0.74 -8.44
N SER A 29 -0.15 -1.99 -8.91
CA SER A 29 -1.00 -3.10 -8.48
C SER A 29 -0.76 -3.47 -7.01
N VAL A 30 0.50 -3.41 -6.56
CA VAL A 30 0.88 -3.69 -5.16
C VAL A 30 0.43 -2.57 -4.23
N GLU A 31 0.62 -1.31 -4.61
CA GLU A 31 0.12 -0.12 -3.91
C GLU A 31 -1.41 -0.12 -3.86
N GLY A 32 -2.06 -0.47 -4.97
CA GLY A 32 -3.51 -0.62 -5.05
C GLY A 32 -4.04 -1.74 -4.16
N TRP A 33 -3.36 -2.88 -4.12
CA TRP A 33 -3.69 -3.98 -3.21
C TRP A 33 -3.50 -3.58 -1.75
N HIS A 34 -2.35 -2.98 -1.39
CA HIS A 34 -2.10 -2.48 -0.04
C HIS A 34 -3.14 -1.43 0.39
N ASN A 35 -3.50 -0.50 -0.48
CA ASN A 35 -4.52 0.52 -0.18
C ASN A 35 -5.90 -0.12 0.02
N THR A 36 -6.31 -1.01 -0.89
CA THR A 36 -7.60 -1.72 -0.78
C THR A 36 -7.66 -2.56 0.49
N PHE A 37 -6.58 -3.27 0.80
CA PHE A 37 -6.45 -4.07 2.01
C PHE A 37 -6.47 -3.21 3.27
N ALA A 38 -5.71 -2.11 3.33
CA ALA A 38 -5.68 -1.21 4.48
C ALA A 38 -7.05 -0.57 4.75
N ASN A 39 -7.79 -0.19 3.69
CA ASN A 39 -9.16 0.31 3.81
C ASN A 39 -10.12 -0.77 4.32
N ARG A 40 -10.04 -1.98 3.75
CA ARG A 40 -10.92 -3.10 4.13
C ARG A 40 -10.69 -3.58 5.56
N VAL A 41 -9.42 -3.61 5.97
CA VAL A 41 -9.02 -4.01 7.31
C VAL A 41 -8.98 -2.79 8.23
N ALA A 42 -9.26 -1.56 7.80
CA ALA A 42 -9.17 -0.31 8.58
C ALA A 42 -7.95 -0.25 9.52
N ILE A 43 -6.77 -0.63 9.01
CA ILE A 43 -5.49 -0.56 9.73
C ILE A 43 -4.49 0.20 8.84
N SER A 44 -4.06 1.38 9.29
CA SER A 44 -3.09 2.21 8.57
C SER A 44 -1.65 1.69 8.63
N HIS A 45 -1.29 0.98 9.71
CA HIS A 45 -0.04 0.24 9.86
C HIS A 45 -0.32 -1.19 10.30
N SER A 46 -0.36 -2.10 9.34
CA SER A 46 -0.65 -3.51 9.52
C SER A 46 0.52 -4.22 10.21
N ALA A 47 0.69 -3.98 11.52
CA ALA A 47 1.40 -4.94 12.34
C ALA A 47 0.63 -6.27 12.26
N ILE A 48 1.33 -7.35 11.89
CA ILE A 48 0.77 -8.69 11.68
C ILE A 48 -0.15 -9.12 12.84
N VAL A 49 0.20 -8.70 14.06
CA VAL A 49 -0.60 -8.93 15.28
C VAL A 49 -2.01 -8.34 15.17
N LYS A 50 -2.14 -7.06 14.78
CA LYS A 50 -3.45 -6.40 14.65
C LYS A 50 -4.31 -7.04 13.56
N LEU A 51 -3.68 -7.53 12.49
CA LEU A 51 -4.35 -8.28 11.45
C LEU A 51 -4.91 -9.60 11.99
N GLY A 52 -4.08 -10.36 12.73
CA GLY A 52 -4.50 -11.63 13.35
C GLY A 52 -5.68 -11.46 14.32
N GLU A 53 -5.66 -10.39 15.14
CA GLU A 53 -6.79 -10.06 16.01
C GLU A 53 -8.08 -9.77 15.23
N LYS A 54 -7.98 -9.06 14.11
CA LYS A 54 -9.14 -8.72 13.29
C LYS A 54 -9.73 -9.95 12.60
N ILE A 55 -8.89 -10.82 12.07
CA ILE A 55 -9.31 -12.10 11.48
C ILE A 55 -10.06 -12.94 12.53
N ARG A 56 -9.49 -13.09 13.73
CA ARG A 56 -10.12 -13.85 14.82
C ARG A 56 -11.48 -13.28 15.22
N ARG A 57 -11.60 -11.95 15.33
CA ARG A 57 -12.87 -11.28 15.65
C ARG A 57 -13.93 -11.52 14.57
N GLU A 58 -13.55 -11.44 13.30
CA GLU A 58 -14.48 -11.72 12.20
C GLU A 58 -14.90 -13.19 12.19
N GLN A 59 -13.99 -14.14 12.43
CA GLN A 59 -14.34 -15.57 12.54
C GLN A 59 -15.32 -15.84 13.69
N SER A 60 -15.08 -15.27 14.88
CA SER A 60 -16.00 -15.45 16.01
C SER A 60 -17.41 -14.92 15.75
N LYS A 61 -17.58 -13.88 14.91
CA LYS A 61 -18.92 -13.41 14.52
C LYS A 61 -19.68 -14.44 13.68
N PHE A 62 -19.00 -15.15 12.79
CA PHE A 62 -19.62 -16.17 11.95
C PHE A 62 -19.95 -17.44 12.72
N GLU A 63 -19.10 -17.82 13.68
CA GLU A 63 -19.31 -19.03 14.49
C GLU A 63 -20.45 -18.88 15.51
N MET A 64 -20.79 -17.67 15.94
CA MET A 64 -21.91 -17.42 16.88
C MET A 64 -23.28 -17.28 16.20
N ASP A 65 -23.31 -17.18 14.87
CA ASP A 65 -24.54 -17.15 14.06
C ASP A 65 -24.97 -18.55 13.58
N THR A 66 -24.30 -19.61 14.08
CA THR A 66 -24.62 -21.03 13.85
C THR A 66 -25.12 -21.67 15.14
#